data_AF-A0A0W8DAH7-F1
#
_entry.id   AF-A0A0W8DAH7-F1
#
_cell.length_a   1.000
_cell.length_b   1.000
_cell.length_c   1.000
_cell.angle_alpha   90.00
_cell.angle_beta   90.00
_cell.angle_gamma   90.00
#
_symmetry.space_group_name_H-M   'P 1'
#
loop_
_entity.id
_entity.type
_entity.pdbx_description
1 polymer ?
#
loop_
_entity_poly.entity_id
_entity_poly.type
_entity_poly.pdbx_seq_one_letter_code
_entity_poly.pdbx_strand_id
1 'polypeptide(L)'
;MTLFEPQHGVFLVEGRPCFSWKFVTKLHEPTQDGLLGEYTLYVDQKTERPVRFHYVGRNGMLGGSHIDEYYLDYIYVREGPVDEDIFSFLPASMNCTERPGDDGGPSRNPKQDIHMLLPEGSTVKKELFDNFSASHDKEYNDDAEAVQRMATFHHNLRFINGENRKVHERAGFIIKTYILIVKRAKDNGAMAVHELTSFEDPGDMDWRTKGAVTPVKDQGACGSCWTFGTTGALEGALFAQQKKLYNMSQQNLLDCSWDYGNNACDGGLDYQAYEWIMANGGLETTATYGAYRNAPDYCHFNVDNAIGRMKGFVNVTSVQALNDALATIGPLSVSIDASLPSFYFYGGGYYDDVECKSDLDSLDHSVLAVGVTTHNGQKYTLVKNSWSTHWGEDGYIKITQKDNLCGVATAATYPVLAD
;
A
#
# COMPACT_ATOMS: atom_id res chain seq x y z
N MET A 1 -45.94 -15.72 6.94
CA MET A 1 -46.08 -17.19 6.88
C MET A 1 -44.88 -17.78 7.59
N THR A 2 -45.08 -18.74 8.48
CA THR A 2 -43.98 -19.40 9.19
C THR A 2 -43.11 -20.17 8.20
N LEU A 3 -41.78 -20.06 8.30
CA LEU A 3 -40.83 -20.75 7.41
C LEU A 3 -40.90 -22.27 7.53
N PHE A 4 -41.43 -22.78 8.65
CA PHE A 4 -41.51 -24.20 8.93
C PHE A 4 -42.86 -24.80 8.52
N GLU A 5 -42.80 -25.97 7.90
CA GLU A 5 -43.95 -26.78 7.49
C GLU A 5 -44.21 -27.91 8.51
N PRO A 6 -45.46 -28.12 8.94
CA PRO A 6 -45.77 -29.20 9.89
C PRO A 6 -45.50 -30.57 9.26
N GLN A 7 -44.89 -31.47 10.01
CA GLN A 7 -44.71 -32.86 9.62
C GLN A 7 -45.89 -33.70 10.12
N HIS A 8 -46.31 -34.69 9.33
CA HIS A 8 -47.37 -35.60 9.73
C HIS A 8 -46.85 -36.69 10.67
N GLY A 9 -47.49 -36.84 11.83
CA GLY A 9 -47.22 -37.91 12.79
C GLY A 9 -46.79 -37.39 14.17
N VAL A 10 -46.56 -38.33 15.09
CA VAL A 10 -46.01 -38.06 16.42
C VAL A 10 -44.62 -38.68 16.49
N PHE A 11 -43.63 -37.88 16.83
CA PHE A 11 -42.22 -38.26 16.91
C PHE A 11 -41.81 -38.43 18.37
N LEU A 12 -41.02 -39.45 18.68
CA LEU A 12 -40.53 -39.67 20.03
C LEU A 12 -39.13 -39.04 20.17
N VAL A 13 -39.01 -37.99 20.98
CA VAL A 13 -37.73 -37.34 21.29
C VAL A 13 -37.47 -37.52 22.78
N GLU A 14 -36.41 -38.25 23.13
CA GLU A 14 -36.04 -38.56 24.52
C GLU A 14 -37.20 -39.16 25.35
N GLY A 15 -38.02 -40.00 24.71
CA GLY A 15 -39.18 -40.63 25.35
C GLY A 15 -40.42 -39.73 25.44
N ARG A 16 -40.40 -38.51 24.90
CA ARG A 16 -41.54 -37.57 24.88
C ARG A 16 -42.22 -37.57 23.51
N PRO A 17 -43.56 -37.70 23.45
CA PRO A 17 -44.30 -37.58 22.20
C PRO A 17 -44.35 -36.12 21.76
N CYS A 18 -43.81 -35.83 20.58
CA CYS A 18 -43.65 -34.49 20.03
C CYS A 18 -44.32 -34.35 18.66
N PHE A 19 -44.88 -33.18 18.40
CA PHE A 19 -45.13 -32.72 17.03
C PHE A 19 -43.84 -32.12 16.47
N SER A 20 -43.66 -32.18 15.15
CA SER A 20 -42.49 -31.58 14.50
C SER A 20 -42.86 -30.69 13.33
N TRP A 21 -42.03 -29.67 13.12
CA TRP A 21 -42.08 -28.79 11.96
C TRP A 21 -40.71 -28.73 11.34
N LYS A 22 -40.67 -28.71 10.01
CA LYS A 22 -39.44 -28.79 9.22
C LYS A 22 -39.33 -27.60 8.28
N PHE A 23 -38.13 -27.06 8.18
CA PHE A 23 -37.75 -26.06 7.19
C PHE A 23 -36.53 -26.57 6.43
N VAL A 24 -36.56 -26.51 5.12
CA VAL A 24 -35.45 -26.92 4.26
C VAL A 24 -35.03 -25.72 3.42
N THR A 25 -33.75 -25.37 3.48
CA THR A 25 -33.20 -24.32 2.61
C THR A 25 -33.30 -24.74 1.16
N LYS A 26 -33.57 -23.78 0.27
CA LYS A 26 -33.55 -24.05 -1.17
C LYS A 26 -32.15 -24.47 -1.61
N LEU A 27 -32.11 -25.34 -2.63
CA LEU A 27 -30.86 -25.86 -3.18
C LEU A 27 -30.00 -24.69 -3.68
N HIS A 28 -28.76 -24.59 -3.20
CA HIS A 28 -27.79 -23.52 -3.52
C HIS A 28 -28.15 -22.10 -3.04
N GLU A 29 -29.19 -21.93 -2.23
CA GLU A 29 -29.54 -20.63 -1.62
C GLU A 29 -29.37 -20.73 -0.10
N PRO A 30 -28.19 -20.39 0.45
CA PRO A 30 -27.97 -20.44 1.90
C PRO A 30 -28.83 -19.41 2.63
N THR A 31 -29.03 -19.62 3.93
CA THR A 31 -29.57 -18.57 4.82
C THR A 31 -28.64 -17.36 4.87
N GLN A 32 -29.09 -16.25 5.45
CA GLN A 32 -28.28 -15.04 5.64
C GLN A 32 -26.94 -15.33 6.36
N ASP A 33 -26.90 -16.37 7.20
CA ASP A 33 -25.70 -16.80 7.93
C ASP A 33 -24.86 -17.84 7.18
N GLY A 34 -25.18 -18.14 5.92
CA GLY A 34 -24.40 -19.05 5.08
C GLY A 34 -24.72 -20.54 5.25
N LEU A 35 -25.82 -20.90 5.91
CA LEU A 35 -26.17 -22.31 6.20
C LEU A 35 -27.09 -22.90 5.12
N LEU A 36 -26.79 -24.13 4.71
CA LEU A 36 -27.61 -24.94 3.79
C LEU A 36 -28.00 -26.23 4.51
N GLY A 37 -29.28 -26.48 4.73
CA GLY A 37 -29.69 -27.70 5.40
C GLY A 37 -31.16 -27.80 5.74
N GLU A 38 -31.43 -28.83 6.52
CA GLU A 38 -32.72 -29.17 7.08
C GLU A 38 -32.75 -28.78 8.57
N TYR A 39 -33.78 -28.05 8.95
CA TYR A 39 -34.06 -27.63 10.31
C TYR A 39 -35.35 -28.28 10.78
N THR A 40 -35.34 -28.98 11.90
CA THR A 40 -36.51 -29.61 12.49
C THR A 40 -36.70 -29.16 13.93
N LEU A 41 -37.85 -28.56 14.23
CA LEU A 41 -38.25 -28.21 15.58
C LEU A 41 -39.23 -29.25 16.11
N TYR A 42 -38.94 -29.80 17.29
CA TYR A 42 -39.80 -30.72 18.02
C TYR A 42 -40.42 -30.02 19.22
N VAL A 43 -41.75 -30.13 19.35
CA VAL A 43 -42.53 -29.53 20.44
C VAL A 43 -43.34 -30.62 21.13
N ASP A 44 -43.27 -30.66 22.45
CA ASP A 44 -43.97 -31.66 23.26
C ASP A 44 -45.49 -31.54 23.09
N GLN A 45 -46.14 -32.67 22.82
CA GLN A 45 -47.58 -32.70 22.52
C GLN A 45 -48.45 -32.25 23.70
N LYS A 46 -47.99 -32.41 24.94
CA LYS A 46 -48.80 -32.14 26.14
C LYS A 46 -48.57 -30.74 26.69
N THR A 47 -47.32 -30.31 26.70
CA THR A 47 -46.91 -29.03 27.30
C THR A 47 -46.79 -27.92 26.28
N GLU A 48 -46.82 -28.25 24.98
CA GLU A 48 -46.65 -27.31 23.86
C GLU A 48 -45.33 -26.52 23.93
N ARG A 49 -44.34 -27.08 24.62
CA ARG A 49 -43.01 -26.47 24.81
C ARG A 49 -41.99 -27.09 23.85
N PRO A 50 -41.02 -26.29 23.34
CA PRO A 50 -39.95 -26.83 22.52
C PRO A 50 -39.16 -27.86 23.32
N VAL A 51 -38.80 -28.97 22.67
CA VAL A 51 -38.03 -30.07 23.25
C VAL A 51 -36.65 -30.12 22.63
N ARG A 52 -36.58 -30.06 21.29
CA ARG A 52 -35.33 -30.15 20.54
C ARG A 52 -35.43 -29.34 19.26
N PHE A 53 -34.36 -28.63 18.94
CA PHE A 53 -34.12 -28.11 17.60
C PHE A 53 -32.97 -28.88 16.98
N HIS A 54 -33.20 -29.45 15.81
CA HIS A 54 -32.27 -30.32 15.11
C HIS A 54 -31.93 -29.70 13.76
N TYR A 55 -30.64 -29.59 13.46
CA TYR A 55 -30.17 -29.16 12.17
C TYR A 55 -29.26 -30.21 11.56
N VAL A 56 -29.45 -30.47 10.27
CA VAL A 56 -28.56 -31.29 9.46
C VAL A 56 -28.26 -30.52 8.17
N GLY A 57 -27.01 -30.14 7.97
CA GLY A 57 -26.66 -29.32 6.82
C GLY A 57 -25.18 -29.02 6.73
N ARG A 58 -24.79 -28.11 5.85
CA ARG A 58 -23.39 -27.71 5.65
C ARG A 58 -23.26 -26.20 5.70
N ASN A 59 -22.10 -25.75 6.11
CA ASN A 59 -21.74 -24.34 5.98
C ASN A 59 -21.29 -24.03 4.55
N GLY A 60 -22.11 -23.28 3.82
CA GLY A 60 -21.83 -22.87 2.44
C GLY A 60 -20.69 -21.85 2.32
N MET A 61 -20.33 -21.18 3.42
CA MET A 61 -19.34 -20.09 3.44
C MET A 61 -17.88 -20.57 3.31
N LEU A 62 -17.58 -21.85 3.57
CA LEU A 62 -16.23 -22.43 3.50
C LEU A 62 -16.13 -23.61 2.50
N GLY A 63 -17.03 -23.70 1.53
CA GLY A 63 -17.05 -24.82 0.57
C GLY A 63 -17.41 -26.17 1.18
N GLY A 64 -18.11 -26.15 2.34
CA GLY A 64 -18.65 -27.28 3.11
C GLY A 64 -18.14 -28.67 2.74
N SER A 65 -17.02 -29.11 3.31
CA SER A 65 -16.49 -30.46 3.05
C SER A 65 -17.26 -31.57 3.75
N HIS A 66 -18.08 -31.25 4.78
CA HIS A 66 -18.83 -32.23 5.57
C HIS A 66 -20.25 -31.74 5.90
N ILE A 67 -21.15 -32.69 6.16
CA ILE A 67 -22.48 -32.41 6.71
C ILE A 67 -22.32 -32.33 8.23
N ASP A 68 -22.65 -31.18 8.79
CA ASP A 68 -22.72 -30.94 10.23
C ASP A 68 -24.13 -31.27 10.73
N GLU A 69 -24.20 -31.90 11.90
CA GLU A 69 -25.44 -32.20 12.60
C GLU A 69 -25.40 -31.61 14.00
N TYR A 70 -26.37 -30.77 14.32
CA TYR A 70 -26.47 -30.09 15.62
C TYR A 70 -27.82 -30.40 16.27
N TYR A 71 -27.78 -30.67 17.56
CA TYR A 71 -28.94 -30.80 18.43
C TYR A 71 -28.90 -29.71 19.50
N LEU A 72 -29.98 -28.95 19.62
CA LEU A 72 -30.20 -28.01 20.71
C LEU A 72 -31.38 -28.50 21.54
N ASP A 73 -31.08 -28.99 22.74
CA ASP A 73 -32.07 -29.52 23.67
C ASP A 73 -32.55 -28.47 24.65
N TYR A 74 -33.87 -28.31 24.71
CA TYR A 74 -34.52 -27.38 25.62
C TYR A 74 -34.77 -28.09 26.96
N ILE A 75 -33.79 -28.00 27.85
CA ILE A 75 -33.81 -28.68 29.15
C ILE A 75 -34.88 -28.07 30.08
N TYR A 76 -35.05 -26.75 30.05
CA TYR A 76 -36.14 -26.05 30.72
C TYR A 76 -36.57 -24.83 29.92
N VAL A 77 -37.86 -24.49 30.01
CA VAL A 77 -38.44 -23.28 29.42
C VAL A 77 -39.05 -22.47 30.55
N ARG A 78 -38.51 -21.27 30.75
CA ARG A 78 -39.00 -20.30 31.75
C ARG A 78 -39.76 -19.20 31.02
N GLU A 79 -41.05 -19.12 31.25
CA GLU A 79 -41.87 -17.99 30.80
C GLU A 79 -41.72 -16.83 31.79
N GLY A 80 -41.29 -15.67 31.30
CA GLY A 80 -41.10 -14.46 32.10
C GLY A 80 -40.22 -13.46 31.35
N PRO A 81 -40.20 -12.18 31.77
CA PRO A 81 -39.22 -11.24 31.25
C PRO A 81 -37.83 -11.81 31.51
N VAL A 82 -36.97 -11.79 30.49
CA VAL A 82 -35.55 -12.01 30.70
C VAL A 82 -35.10 -10.93 31.66
N ASP A 83 -34.44 -11.31 32.75
CA ASP A 83 -33.91 -10.36 33.73
C ASP A 83 -33.05 -9.34 32.96
N GLU A 84 -33.36 -8.04 33.10
CA GLU A 84 -32.65 -6.97 32.38
C GLU A 84 -31.14 -7.05 32.64
N ASP A 85 -30.76 -7.62 33.79
CA ASP A 85 -29.37 -7.79 34.18
C ASP A 85 -28.59 -8.88 33.43
N ILE A 86 -29.28 -9.80 32.74
CA ILE A 86 -28.61 -10.88 31.98
C ILE A 86 -27.84 -10.32 30.78
N PHE A 87 -28.24 -9.15 30.27
CA PHE A 87 -27.55 -8.45 29.17
C PHE A 87 -26.98 -7.09 29.59
N SER A 88 -27.14 -6.67 30.87
CA SER A 88 -26.75 -5.32 31.32
C SER A 88 -25.25 -5.14 31.55
N PHE A 89 -24.48 -6.23 31.65
CA PHE A 89 -23.02 -6.17 31.81
C PHE A 89 -22.28 -6.53 30.52
N LEU A 90 -22.24 -5.56 29.59
CA LEU A 90 -21.04 -5.43 28.74
C LEU A 90 -19.97 -4.74 29.61
N PRO A 91 -18.76 -5.31 29.77
CA PRO A 91 -17.66 -4.61 30.45
C PRO A 91 -17.51 -3.22 29.84
N ALA A 92 -17.23 -2.18 30.64
CA ALA A 92 -17.05 -0.81 30.13
C ALA A 92 -15.96 -0.68 29.05
N SER A 93 -15.14 -1.72 28.84
CA SER A 93 -14.18 -1.85 27.73
C SER A 93 -14.76 -2.40 26.42
N MET A 94 -16.03 -2.84 26.40
CA MET A 94 -16.77 -3.29 25.22
C MET A 94 -17.82 -2.26 24.81
N ASN A 95 -17.35 -1.14 24.24
CA ASN A 95 -18.23 -0.27 23.46
C ASN A 95 -18.55 -0.98 22.14
N CYS A 96 -19.78 -1.47 21.99
CA CYS A 96 -20.28 -1.88 20.69
C CYS A 96 -20.41 -0.64 19.79
N THR A 97 -19.42 -0.42 18.92
CA THR A 97 -19.59 0.50 17.79
C THR A 97 -20.51 -0.18 16.77
N GLU A 98 -21.48 0.54 16.22
CA GLU A 98 -22.15 0.10 15.00
C GLU A 98 -21.07 -0.31 14.00
N ARG A 99 -21.15 -1.55 13.50
CA ARG A 99 -20.30 -2.00 12.42
C ARG A 99 -20.59 -1.03 11.27
N PRO A 100 -19.60 -0.29 10.72
CA PRO A 100 -19.81 0.42 9.47
C PRO A 100 -20.33 -0.61 8.49
N GLY A 101 -21.56 -0.40 7.98
CA GLY A 101 -22.32 -1.43 7.28
C GLY A 101 -21.48 -1.99 6.14
N ASP A 102 -21.19 -3.30 6.17
CA ASP A 102 -20.58 -4.07 5.08
C ASP A 102 -19.45 -3.41 4.25
N ASP A 103 -18.73 -2.43 4.81
CA ASP A 103 -17.45 -1.92 4.32
C ASP A 103 -16.33 -2.92 4.63
N GLY A 104 -16.65 -4.22 4.58
CA GLY A 104 -15.76 -5.34 4.65
C GLY A 104 -14.87 -5.34 3.42
N GLY A 105 -13.99 -4.34 3.35
CA GLY A 105 -12.77 -4.44 2.61
C GLY A 105 -12.06 -5.73 3.03
N PRO A 106 -11.45 -6.44 2.08
CA PRO A 106 -10.71 -7.69 2.32
C PRO A 106 -9.67 -7.61 3.47
N SER A 107 -9.30 -6.40 3.89
CA SER A 107 -8.39 -6.11 5.00
C SER A 107 -8.89 -6.57 6.38
N ARG A 108 -10.21 -6.73 6.62
CA ARG A 108 -10.74 -7.11 7.95
C ARG A 108 -11.43 -8.47 8.01
N ASN A 109 -11.72 -9.09 6.87
CA ASN A 109 -12.41 -10.39 6.83
C ASN A 109 -11.58 -11.44 6.07
N PRO A 110 -10.75 -12.25 6.76
CA PRO A 110 -9.97 -13.30 6.11
C PRO A 110 -10.83 -14.33 5.36
N LYS A 111 -12.15 -14.39 5.63
CA LYS A 111 -13.08 -15.27 4.91
C LYS A 111 -13.23 -14.90 3.44
N GLN A 112 -13.17 -13.61 3.08
CA GLN A 112 -13.25 -13.19 1.67
C GLN A 112 -12.02 -13.66 0.89
N ASP A 113 -10.81 -13.51 1.46
CA ASP A 113 -9.56 -14.00 0.87
C ASP A 113 -9.60 -15.53 0.61
N ILE A 114 -10.22 -16.29 1.52
CA ILE A 114 -10.39 -17.75 1.39
C ILE A 114 -11.48 -18.08 0.36
N HIS A 115 -12.61 -17.38 0.37
CA HIS A 115 -13.72 -17.59 -0.58
C HIS A 115 -13.26 -17.41 -2.03
N MET A 116 -12.40 -16.42 -2.31
CA MET A 116 -11.82 -16.19 -3.66
C MET A 116 -10.88 -17.30 -4.15
N LEU A 117 -10.48 -18.24 -3.28
CA LEU A 117 -9.69 -19.43 -3.66
C LEU A 117 -10.58 -20.61 -4.05
N LEU A 118 -11.87 -20.57 -3.72
CA LEU A 118 -12.82 -21.63 -4.01
C LEU A 118 -13.54 -21.38 -5.36
N PRO A 119 -14.01 -22.44 -6.05
CA PRO A 119 -14.74 -22.29 -7.32
C PRO A 119 -15.94 -21.34 -7.23
N GLU A 120 -16.65 -21.37 -6.10
CA GLU A 120 -17.84 -20.55 -5.83
C GLU A 120 -17.52 -19.05 -5.72
N GLY A 121 -16.26 -18.70 -5.41
CA GLY A 121 -15.79 -17.31 -5.34
C GLY A 121 -15.28 -16.75 -6.67
N SER A 122 -15.36 -17.49 -7.77
CA SER A 122 -14.83 -17.08 -9.08
C SER A 122 -15.45 -15.79 -9.62
N THR A 123 -16.76 -15.58 -9.42
CA THR A 123 -17.45 -14.34 -9.83
C THR A 123 -16.91 -13.13 -9.07
N VAL A 124 -16.86 -13.20 -7.73
CA VAL A 124 -16.34 -12.13 -6.87
C VAL A 124 -14.87 -11.84 -7.19
N LYS A 125 -14.08 -12.89 -7.43
CA LYS A 125 -12.69 -12.79 -7.86
C LYS A 125 -12.57 -11.98 -9.17
N LYS A 126 -13.42 -12.26 -10.15
CA LYS A 126 -13.44 -11.54 -11.43
C LYS A 126 -13.91 -10.10 -11.25
N GLU A 127 -15.02 -9.86 -10.54
CA GLU A 127 -15.57 -8.52 -10.30
C GLU A 127 -14.57 -7.57 -9.63
N LEU A 128 -13.80 -8.05 -8.65
CA LEU A 128 -12.76 -7.25 -8.00
C LEU A 128 -11.65 -6.84 -8.97
N PHE A 129 -11.26 -7.75 -9.87
CA PHE A 129 -10.23 -7.47 -10.88
C PHE A 129 -10.76 -6.54 -11.99
N ASP A 130 -12.01 -6.74 -12.42
CA ASP A 130 -12.66 -5.90 -13.43
C ASP A 130 -12.85 -4.47 -12.88
N ASN A 131 -13.25 -4.31 -11.61
CA ASN A 131 -13.33 -3.01 -10.93
C ASN A 131 -11.95 -2.34 -10.81
N PHE A 132 -10.90 -3.08 -10.46
CA PHE A 132 -9.53 -2.57 -10.42
C PHE A 132 -9.08 -2.08 -11.80
N SER A 133 -9.35 -2.88 -12.85
CA SER A 133 -8.96 -2.54 -14.22
C SER A 133 -9.68 -1.30 -14.73
N ALA A 134 -10.99 -1.18 -14.45
CA ALA A 134 -11.80 -0.03 -14.83
C ALA A 134 -11.41 1.26 -14.09
N SER A 135 -11.05 1.16 -12.80
CA SER A 135 -10.66 2.33 -11.99
C SER A 135 -9.25 2.86 -12.30
N HIS A 136 -8.40 2.06 -12.96
CA HIS A 136 -7.01 2.42 -13.27
C HIS A 136 -6.69 2.38 -14.78
N ASP A 137 -7.73 2.46 -15.61
CA ASP A 137 -7.65 2.47 -17.08
C ASP A 137 -6.70 1.37 -17.63
N LYS A 138 -6.85 0.13 -17.13
CA LYS A 138 -6.00 -1.00 -17.56
C LYS A 138 -6.62 -1.74 -18.74
N GLU A 139 -5.83 -1.85 -19.81
CA GLU A 139 -6.11 -2.67 -20.98
C GLU A 139 -5.05 -3.76 -21.13
N TYR A 140 -5.45 -4.94 -21.61
CA TYR A 140 -4.57 -6.11 -21.79
C TYR A 140 -4.61 -6.58 -23.24
N ASN A 141 -3.49 -7.09 -23.74
CA ASN A 141 -3.37 -7.44 -25.16
C ASN A 141 -4.19 -8.66 -25.55
N ASP A 142 -4.29 -9.64 -24.65
CA ASP A 142 -5.03 -10.88 -24.85
C ASP A 142 -5.55 -11.47 -23.53
N ASP A 143 -6.38 -12.51 -23.64
CA ASP A 143 -6.97 -13.22 -22.50
C ASP A 143 -5.92 -13.90 -21.61
N ALA A 144 -4.78 -14.31 -22.18
CA ALA A 144 -3.72 -14.98 -21.42
C ALA A 144 -3.01 -13.99 -20.48
N GLU A 145 -2.69 -12.80 -20.99
CA GLU A 145 -2.19 -11.68 -20.19
C GLU A 145 -3.23 -11.31 -19.12
N ALA A 146 -4.51 -11.14 -19.49
CA ALA A 146 -5.55 -10.78 -18.53
C ALA A 146 -5.67 -11.80 -17.38
N VAL A 147 -5.62 -13.11 -17.67
CA VAL A 147 -5.64 -14.17 -16.65
C VAL A 147 -4.39 -14.12 -15.76
N GLN A 148 -3.21 -13.91 -16.33
CA GLN A 148 -1.97 -13.78 -15.56
C GLN A 148 -2.03 -12.55 -14.63
N ARG A 149 -2.48 -11.40 -15.15
CA ARG A 149 -2.62 -10.15 -14.39
C ARG A 149 -3.66 -10.27 -13.29
N MET A 150 -4.77 -10.96 -13.54
CA MET A 150 -5.76 -11.28 -12.51
C MET A 150 -5.16 -12.16 -11.40
N ALA A 151 -4.37 -13.18 -11.75
CA ALA A 151 -3.70 -14.01 -10.75
C ALA A 151 -2.71 -13.20 -9.89
N THR A 152 -1.92 -12.31 -10.50
CA THR A 152 -1.02 -11.39 -9.79
C THR A 152 -1.79 -10.42 -8.90
N PHE A 153 -2.86 -9.79 -9.39
CA PHE A 153 -3.72 -8.91 -8.62
C PHE A 153 -4.24 -9.59 -7.35
N HIS A 154 -4.78 -10.81 -7.46
CA HIS A 154 -5.29 -11.55 -6.30
C HIS A 154 -4.21 -12.06 -5.35
N HIS A 155 -2.99 -12.29 -5.84
CA HIS A 155 -1.86 -12.57 -4.96
C HIS A 155 -1.47 -11.32 -4.15
N ASN A 156 -1.36 -10.17 -4.82
CA ASN A 156 -1.03 -8.90 -4.20
C ASN A 156 -2.09 -8.43 -3.21
N LEU A 157 -3.37 -8.56 -3.56
CA LEU A 157 -4.48 -8.23 -2.67
C LEU A 157 -4.41 -9.04 -1.36
N ARG A 158 -4.13 -10.34 -1.43
CA ARG A 158 -3.93 -11.17 -0.24
C ARG A 158 -2.74 -10.72 0.60
N PHE A 159 -1.64 -10.31 -0.02
CA PHE A 159 -0.50 -9.75 0.69
C PHE A 159 -0.89 -8.45 1.41
N ILE A 160 -1.50 -7.49 0.70
CA ILE A 160 -1.99 -6.22 1.26
C ILE A 160 -2.91 -6.48 2.46
N ASN A 161 -3.87 -7.38 2.32
CA ASN A 161 -4.78 -7.73 3.40
C ASN A 161 -4.03 -8.38 4.56
N GLY A 162 -3.03 -9.22 4.27
CA GLY A 162 -2.10 -9.78 5.24
C GLY A 162 -1.39 -8.69 6.04
N GLU A 163 -0.72 -7.74 5.38
CA GLU A 163 -0.02 -6.63 6.04
C GLU A 163 -0.96 -5.75 6.85
N ASN A 164 -2.12 -5.41 6.30
CA ASN A 164 -3.13 -4.62 7.00
C ASN A 164 -3.65 -5.35 8.27
N ARG A 165 -3.64 -6.68 8.27
CA ARG A 165 -3.95 -7.50 9.45
C ARG A 165 -2.76 -7.69 10.40
N LYS A 166 -1.51 -7.59 9.92
CA LYS A 166 -0.28 -7.75 10.73
C LYS A 166 -0.11 -6.70 11.83
N VAL A 167 -0.95 -5.66 11.83
CA VAL A 167 -1.25 -4.87 13.03
C VAL A 167 -1.68 -5.80 14.23
N HIS A 168 -1.95 -7.10 14.00
CA HIS A 168 -2.17 -8.18 14.97
C HIS A 168 -1.50 -9.55 14.63
N GLU A 169 -0.19 -9.58 14.32
CA GLU A 169 0.69 -10.78 14.15
C GLU A 169 0.93 -11.33 12.71
N ARG A 170 2.16 -11.80 12.48
CA ARG A 170 2.84 -12.00 11.18
C ARG A 170 2.78 -13.43 10.62
N ALA A 171 2.46 -13.54 9.32
CA ALA A 171 3.10 -14.48 8.38
C ALA A 171 2.90 -14.02 6.92
N GLY A 172 3.89 -14.20 6.04
CA GLY A 172 3.71 -14.02 4.59
C GLY A 172 4.97 -14.28 3.75
N PHE A 173 4.80 -15.01 2.64
CA PHE A 173 5.76 -15.31 1.56
C PHE A 173 5.30 -14.62 0.26
N ILE A 174 6.22 -14.10 -0.58
CA ILE A 174 5.89 -13.22 -1.74
C ILE A 174 6.87 -13.37 -2.92
N ILE A 175 6.39 -13.05 -4.13
CA ILE A 175 7.08 -13.06 -5.42
C ILE A 175 7.58 -11.65 -5.80
N LYS A 176 8.84 -11.56 -6.26
CA LYS A 176 9.55 -10.31 -6.61
C LYS A 176 9.08 -9.68 -7.92
N THR A 177 8.92 -8.36 -7.93
CA THR A 177 8.91 -7.53 -9.14
C THR A 177 10.34 -7.04 -9.41
N TYR A 178 10.77 -6.95 -10.68
CA TYR A 178 12.14 -6.58 -11.03
C TYR A 178 12.33 -5.06 -10.96
N ILE A 179 13.00 -4.59 -9.92
CA ILE A 179 13.64 -3.27 -9.89
C ILE A 179 15.07 -3.44 -10.40
N LEU A 180 15.50 -2.57 -11.32
CA LEU A 180 16.85 -2.62 -11.88
C LEU A 180 17.83 -1.96 -10.90
N ILE A 181 18.79 -2.76 -10.42
CA ILE A 181 19.84 -2.29 -9.52
C ILE A 181 20.99 -1.74 -10.36
N VAL A 182 21.25 -0.44 -10.23
CA VAL A 182 22.46 0.20 -10.78
C VAL A 182 23.48 0.36 -9.65
N LYS A 183 24.69 -0.18 -9.84
CA LYS A 183 25.75 -0.09 -8.83
C LYS A 183 26.24 1.34 -8.67
N ARG A 184 26.17 1.87 -7.45
CA ARG A 184 26.67 3.20 -7.10
C ARG A 184 28.17 3.15 -6.81
N ALA A 185 28.93 4.09 -7.39
CA ALA A 185 30.33 4.25 -7.03
C ALA A 185 30.48 4.88 -5.64
N LYS A 186 31.47 4.44 -4.86
CA LYS A 186 31.77 5.02 -3.54
C LYS A 186 32.30 6.45 -3.64
N ASP A 187 33.14 6.70 -4.64
CA ASP A 187 33.50 8.04 -5.07
C ASP A 187 32.65 8.38 -6.29
N ASN A 188 31.70 9.30 -6.10
CA ASN A 188 30.73 9.70 -7.10
C ASN A 188 31.03 11.08 -7.70
N GLY A 189 32.18 11.69 -7.38
CA GLY A 189 32.54 13.02 -7.87
C GLY A 189 31.92 14.19 -7.12
N ALA A 190 31.34 13.97 -5.93
CA ALA A 190 30.80 15.05 -5.10
C ALA A 190 31.91 16.04 -4.69
N MET A 191 31.57 17.33 -4.68
CA MET A 191 32.54 18.38 -4.37
C MET A 191 32.89 18.45 -2.88
N ALA A 192 31.98 17.96 -2.04
CA ALA A 192 32.12 17.95 -0.58
C ALA A 192 31.16 16.92 0.04
N VAL A 193 31.34 16.71 1.33
CA VAL A 193 30.37 16.07 2.23
C VAL A 193 29.76 17.16 3.09
N HIS A 194 28.46 17.08 3.36
CA HIS A 194 27.76 18.07 4.17
C HIS A 194 28.23 18.02 5.63
N GLU A 195 28.77 19.15 6.09
CA GLU A 195 29.19 19.35 7.47
C GLU A 195 28.03 19.85 8.33
N LEU A 196 27.88 19.29 9.53
CA LEU A 196 26.80 19.66 10.45
C LEU A 196 26.97 21.10 10.93
N THR A 197 25.96 21.94 10.67
CA THR A 197 25.96 23.35 11.05
C THR A 197 25.44 23.53 12.48
N SER A 198 26.21 23.07 13.49
CA SER A 198 25.85 23.21 14.92
C SER A 198 24.42 22.74 15.24
N PHE A 199 24.07 21.55 14.76
CA PHE A 199 22.76 20.89 14.81
C PHE A 199 21.90 21.26 16.04
N GLU A 200 21.00 22.22 15.87
CA GLU A 200 19.74 22.24 16.61
C GLU A 200 18.77 21.33 15.85
N ASP A 201 18.17 20.39 16.57
CA ASP A 201 17.16 19.50 16.01
C ASP A 201 16.06 20.33 15.34
N PRO A 202 15.86 20.23 14.00
CA PRO A 202 14.91 21.08 13.31
C PRO A 202 13.45 20.79 13.66
N GLY A 203 13.17 19.72 14.42
CA GLY A 203 11.83 19.25 14.70
C GLY A 203 11.12 18.78 13.43
N ASP A 204 9.80 18.93 13.41
CA ASP A 204 8.98 18.59 12.25
C ASP A 204 9.11 19.67 11.16
N MET A 205 9.40 19.24 9.94
CA MET A 205 9.57 20.10 8.78
C MET A 205 8.93 19.49 7.54
N ASP A 206 8.26 20.32 6.75
CA ASP A 206 7.65 19.89 5.48
C ASP A 206 7.83 20.95 4.39
N TRP A 207 8.68 20.68 3.41
CA TRP A 207 8.93 21.56 2.27
C TRP A 207 7.74 21.72 1.33
N ARG A 208 6.75 20.81 1.38
CA ARG A 208 5.50 20.93 0.61
C ARG A 208 4.73 22.17 1.06
N THR A 209 4.60 22.35 2.38
CA THR A 209 3.92 23.51 2.97
C THR A 209 4.63 24.84 2.71
N LYS A 210 5.93 24.77 2.40
CA LYS A 210 6.76 25.93 2.06
C LYS A 210 6.76 26.27 0.57
N GLY A 211 6.12 25.45 -0.28
CA GLY A 211 6.06 25.64 -1.73
C GLY A 211 7.32 25.23 -2.50
N ALA A 212 8.23 24.47 -1.88
CA ALA A 212 9.50 24.04 -2.52
C ALA A 212 9.40 22.69 -3.26
N VAL A 213 8.20 22.13 -3.40
CA VAL A 213 7.98 20.80 -3.94
C VAL A 213 6.90 20.87 -5.02
N THR A 214 7.22 20.43 -6.23
CA THR A 214 6.26 20.32 -7.35
C THR A 214 5.22 19.22 -7.08
N PRO A 215 4.11 19.16 -7.83
CA PRO A 215 3.18 18.03 -7.75
C PRO A 215 3.87 16.67 -7.91
N VAL A 216 3.27 15.62 -7.33
CA VAL A 216 3.72 14.24 -7.55
C VAL A 216 3.56 13.89 -9.02
N LYS A 217 4.51 13.12 -9.53
CA LYS A 217 4.57 12.68 -10.93
C LYS A 217 4.51 11.16 -11.00
N ASP A 218 4.44 10.63 -12.21
CA ASP A 218 4.41 9.20 -12.46
C ASP A 218 5.50 8.82 -13.47
N GLN A 219 6.47 8.02 -13.03
CA GLN A 219 7.55 7.50 -13.87
C GLN A 219 7.04 6.39 -14.79
N GLY A 220 5.92 5.74 -14.45
CA GLY A 220 5.34 4.61 -15.16
C GLY A 220 6.21 3.35 -15.12
N ALA A 221 6.26 2.65 -16.24
CA ALA A 221 7.00 1.39 -16.40
C ALA A 221 8.51 1.59 -16.68
N CYS A 222 8.96 2.84 -16.87
CA CYS A 222 10.34 3.20 -17.11
C CYS A 222 11.11 3.30 -15.78
N GLY A 223 12.29 2.67 -15.71
CA GLY A 223 13.22 2.75 -14.58
C GLY A 223 13.96 4.08 -14.50
N SER A 224 13.22 5.20 -14.54
CA SER A 224 13.73 6.57 -14.62
C SER A 224 13.66 7.33 -13.30
N CYS A 225 13.43 6.65 -12.17
CA CYS A 225 13.32 7.26 -10.84
C CYS A 225 14.47 8.22 -10.50
N TRP A 226 15.69 7.90 -10.96
CA TRP A 226 16.87 8.75 -10.86
C TRP A 226 16.66 10.16 -11.42
N THR A 227 15.89 10.32 -12.50
CA THR A 227 15.55 11.64 -13.05
C THR A 227 14.65 12.42 -12.11
N PHE A 228 13.71 11.77 -11.42
CA PHE A 228 12.74 12.41 -10.51
C PHE A 228 13.41 12.86 -9.21
N GLY A 229 14.29 12.05 -8.63
CA GLY A 229 15.11 12.46 -7.48
C GLY A 229 16.01 13.66 -7.81
N THR A 230 16.74 13.57 -8.93
CA THR A 230 17.64 14.63 -9.43
C THR A 230 16.91 15.94 -9.66
N THR A 231 15.83 15.89 -10.45
CA THR A 231 15.05 17.09 -10.79
C THR A 231 14.37 17.67 -9.57
N GLY A 232 13.80 16.85 -8.68
CA GLY A 232 13.18 17.33 -7.44
C GLY A 232 14.18 18.06 -6.53
N ALA A 233 15.42 17.59 -6.44
CA ALA A 233 16.47 18.26 -5.68
C ALA A 233 16.87 19.60 -6.33
N LEU A 234 16.95 19.64 -7.66
CA LEU A 234 17.23 20.87 -8.41
C LEU A 234 16.08 21.89 -8.29
N GLU A 235 14.83 21.44 -8.35
CA GLU A 235 13.63 22.25 -8.10
C GLU A 235 13.67 22.87 -6.69
N GLY A 236 14.01 22.05 -5.70
CA GLY A 236 14.17 22.48 -4.30
C GLY A 236 15.28 23.52 -4.14
N ALA A 237 16.44 23.29 -4.74
CA ALA A 237 17.57 24.24 -4.70
C ALA A 237 17.23 25.57 -5.38
N LEU A 238 16.57 25.54 -6.54
CA LEU A 238 16.10 26.75 -7.23
C LEU A 238 15.10 27.52 -6.38
N PHE A 239 14.17 26.82 -5.73
CA PHE A 239 13.24 27.44 -4.80
C PHE A 239 13.95 28.04 -3.59
N ALA A 240 14.91 27.34 -2.99
CA ALA A 240 15.65 27.83 -1.84
C ALA A 240 16.39 29.15 -2.16
N GLN A 241 17.07 29.22 -3.31
CA GLN A 241 17.86 30.38 -3.74
C GLN A 241 16.99 31.52 -4.30
N GLN A 242 16.01 31.22 -5.16
CA GLN A 242 15.29 32.21 -5.96
C GLN A 242 13.85 32.47 -5.49
N LYS A 243 13.35 31.67 -4.54
CA LYS A 243 11.93 31.67 -4.10
C LYS A 243 10.94 31.42 -5.23
N LYS A 244 11.37 30.76 -6.30
CA LYS A 244 10.55 30.39 -7.45
C LYS A 244 10.67 28.90 -7.71
N LEU A 245 9.51 28.24 -7.76
CA LEU A 245 9.41 26.82 -8.09
C LEU A 245 9.31 26.66 -9.60
N TYR A 246 10.18 25.82 -10.16
CA TYR A 246 10.14 25.42 -11.56
C TYR A 246 9.73 23.96 -11.66
N ASN A 247 9.08 23.57 -12.75
CA ASN A 247 8.78 22.18 -13.03
C ASN A 247 9.84 21.67 -14.02
N MET A 248 10.86 20.98 -13.51
CA MET A 248 12.04 20.57 -14.30
C MET A 248 11.75 19.32 -15.12
N SER A 249 12.35 19.22 -16.30
CA SER A 249 12.08 18.12 -17.24
C SER A 249 12.87 16.86 -16.89
N GLN A 250 12.14 15.81 -16.48
CA GLN A 250 12.71 14.46 -16.35
C GLN A 250 13.08 13.88 -17.72
N GLN A 251 12.26 14.18 -18.74
CA GLN A 251 12.47 13.71 -20.11
C GLN A 251 13.80 14.23 -20.70
N ASN A 252 14.19 15.46 -20.35
CA ASN A 252 15.47 16.02 -20.77
C ASN A 252 16.65 15.17 -20.27
N LEU A 253 16.65 14.77 -19.00
CA LEU A 253 17.69 13.89 -18.47
C LEU A 253 17.63 12.51 -19.11
N LEU A 254 16.42 11.97 -19.29
CA LEU A 254 16.16 10.66 -19.86
C LEU A 254 16.72 10.53 -21.28
N ASP A 255 16.59 11.58 -22.10
CA ASP A 255 16.99 11.56 -23.51
C ASP A 255 18.47 11.94 -23.71
N CYS A 256 19.02 12.80 -22.85
CA CYS A 256 20.28 13.49 -23.16
C CYS A 256 21.50 13.03 -22.37
N SER A 257 21.34 12.37 -21.22
CA SER A 257 22.49 12.08 -20.34
C SER A 257 23.12 10.70 -20.52
N TRP A 258 22.92 10.09 -21.70
CA TRP A 258 23.43 8.77 -22.06
C TRP A 258 24.96 8.68 -22.00
N ASP A 259 25.65 9.69 -22.55
CA ASP A 259 27.11 9.75 -22.59
C ASP A 259 27.76 9.98 -21.20
N TYR A 260 26.94 10.20 -20.16
CA TYR A 260 27.36 10.34 -18.76
C TYR A 260 27.10 9.05 -17.96
N GLY A 261 26.65 7.98 -18.63
CA GLY A 261 26.48 6.64 -18.07
C GLY A 261 25.09 6.37 -17.48
N ASN A 262 24.12 7.26 -17.68
CA ASN A 262 22.70 6.97 -17.43
C ASN A 262 22.12 6.18 -18.61
N ASN A 263 21.27 5.19 -18.34
CA ASN A 263 20.69 4.29 -19.35
C ASN A 263 19.19 4.49 -19.51
N ALA A 264 18.73 5.74 -19.44
CA ALA A 264 17.31 6.11 -19.57
C ALA A 264 16.39 5.27 -18.65
N CYS A 265 15.56 4.40 -19.26
CA CYS A 265 14.62 3.53 -18.55
C CYS A 265 15.25 2.28 -17.92
N ASP A 266 16.52 1.98 -18.25
CA ASP A 266 17.27 0.87 -17.67
C ASP A 266 18.07 1.29 -16.42
N GLY A 267 17.78 2.49 -15.89
CA GLY A 267 18.37 3.03 -14.68
C GLY A 267 19.45 4.09 -14.94
N GLY A 268 19.79 4.81 -13.88
CA GLY A 268 20.74 5.91 -13.88
C GLY A 268 20.97 6.41 -12.46
N LEU A 269 21.85 7.39 -12.30
CA LEU A 269 22.27 7.92 -11.01
C LEU A 269 22.24 9.44 -11.01
N ASP A 270 21.88 10.01 -9.86
CA ASP A 270 21.74 11.45 -9.70
C ASP A 270 23.03 12.23 -9.98
N TYR A 271 24.18 11.72 -9.54
CA TYR A 271 25.47 12.37 -9.79
C TYR A 271 25.86 12.40 -11.28
N GLN A 272 25.55 11.36 -12.05
CA GLN A 272 25.76 11.34 -13.50
C GLN A 272 24.82 12.35 -14.19
N ALA A 273 23.60 12.47 -13.69
CA ALA A 273 22.67 13.48 -14.15
C ALA A 273 23.17 14.90 -13.83
N TYR A 274 23.70 15.13 -12.62
CA TYR A 274 24.30 16.41 -12.24
C TYR A 274 25.52 16.75 -13.09
N GLU A 275 26.39 15.79 -13.41
CA GLU A 275 27.51 15.99 -14.33
C GLU A 275 27.04 16.48 -15.71
N TRP A 276 25.99 15.87 -16.26
CA TRP A 276 25.39 16.31 -17.51
C TRP A 276 24.83 17.74 -17.40
N ILE A 277 24.11 18.07 -16.32
CA ILE A 277 23.53 19.40 -16.09
C ILE A 277 24.64 20.47 -16.00
N MET A 278 25.72 20.17 -15.27
CA MET A 278 26.88 21.07 -15.15
C MET A 278 27.54 21.32 -16.51
N ALA A 279 27.78 20.25 -17.29
CA ALA A 279 28.45 20.36 -18.58
C ALA A 279 27.61 21.08 -19.65
N ASN A 280 26.28 20.99 -19.57
CA ASN A 280 25.36 21.56 -20.56
C ASN A 280 24.78 22.92 -20.15
N GLY A 281 25.20 23.47 -19.01
CA GLY A 281 24.84 24.82 -18.60
C GLY A 281 23.41 24.96 -18.05
N GLY A 282 22.84 23.87 -17.53
CA GLY A 282 21.52 23.83 -16.91
C GLY A 282 20.66 22.66 -17.40
N LEU A 283 19.39 22.71 -17.04
CA LEU A 283 18.36 21.76 -17.45
C LEU A 283 17.10 22.50 -17.90
N GLU A 284 16.41 21.99 -18.91
CA GLU A 284 15.16 22.58 -19.34
C GLU A 284 13.99 22.25 -18.39
N THR A 285 12.98 23.11 -18.43
CA THR A 285 11.71 22.86 -17.74
C THR A 285 10.82 21.94 -18.58
N THR A 286 9.83 21.28 -17.96
CA THR A 286 8.79 20.53 -18.69
C THR A 286 8.06 21.42 -19.71
N ALA A 287 7.96 22.73 -19.46
CA ALA A 287 7.28 23.64 -20.37
C ALA A 287 8.06 23.87 -21.68
N THR A 288 9.40 23.79 -21.66
CA THR A 288 10.24 24.05 -22.84
C THR A 288 10.69 22.76 -23.53
N TYR A 289 11.03 21.72 -22.77
CA TYR A 289 11.43 20.41 -23.31
C TYR A 289 10.21 19.55 -23.72
N GLY A 290 9.06 19.76 -23.07
CA GLY A 290 7.85 18.98 -23.30
C GLY A 290 7.53 17.97 -22.20
N ALA A 291 6.39 17.30 -22.36
CA ALA A 291 5.86 16.36 -21.39
C ALA A 291 6.71 15.09 -21.28
N TYR A 292 6.76 14.53 -20.07
CA TYR A 292 7.36 13.22 -19.81
C TYR A 292 6.58 12.11 -20.51
N ARG A 293 7.29 11.22 -21.21
CA ARG A 293 6.72 10.19 -22.08
C ARG A 293 6.87 8.78 -21.53
N ASN A 294 7.57 8.59 -20.42
CA ASN A 294 7.82 7.25 -19.86
C ASN A 294 8.52 6.31 -20.88
N ALA A 295 9.34 6.89 -21.76
CA ALA A 295 10.12 6.20 -22.78
C ALA A 295 11.27 7.11 -23.24
N PRO A 296 12.44 6.57 -23.60
CA PRO A 296 13.52 7.37 -24.16
C PRO A 296 13.15 7.89 -25.56
N ASP A 297 13.64 9.07 -25.88
CA ASP A 297 13.55 9.68 -27.20
C ASP A 297 14.89 10.35 -27.58
N TYR A 298 14.95 10.94 -28.77
CA TYR A 298 16.11 11.72 -29.20
C TYR A 298 16.25 13.00 -28.37
N CYS A 299 17.46 13.21 -27.86
CA CYS A 299 17.82 14.44 -27.19
C CYS A 299 17.61 15.65 -28.11
N HIS A 300 16.81 16.60 -27.66
CA HIS A 300 16.52 17.86 -28.35
C HIS A 300 16.68 19.07 -27.41
N PHE A 301 17.59 18.93 -26.44
CA PHE A 301 17.92 19.96 -25.48
C PHE A 301 18.37 21.27 -26.16
N ASN A 302 17.84 22.38 -25.66
CA ASN A 302 18.25 23.72 -26.04
C ASN A 302 18.80 24.49 -24.83
N VAL A 303 20.09 24.82 -24.89
CA VAL A 303 20.79 25.58 -23.85
C VAL A 303 20.17 26.96 -23.57
N ASP A 304 19.54 27.59 -24.57
CA ASP A 304 18.92 28.91 -24.41
C ASP A 304 17.66 28.85 -23.51
N ASN A 305 17.06 27.68 -23.35
CA ASN A 305 15.91 27.43 -22.47
C ASN A 305 16.33 26.88 -21.09
N ALA A 306 17.61 26.55 -20.92
CA ALA A 306 18.10 25.87 -19.73
C ALA A 306 18.16 26.81 -18.52
N ILE A 307 17.78 26.28 -17.35
CA ILE A 307 17.88 26.97 -16.07
C ILE A 307 18.55 26.07 -15.03
N GLY A 308 18.81 26.61 -13.83
CA GLY A 308 19.38 25.80 -12.75
C GLY A 308 20.80 25.35 -13.02
N ARG A 309 21.66 26.27 -13.50
CA ARG A 309 23.10 26.04 -13.64
C ARG A 309 23.67 25.56 -12.31
N MET A 310 24.50 24.52 -12.38
CA MET A 310 25.13 23.91 -11.21
C MET A 310 26.64 24.13 -11.24
N LYS A 311 27.25 24.30 -10.06
CA LYS A 311 28.71 24.31 -9.89
C LYS A 311 29.25 23.04 -9.20
N GLY A 312 28.35 22.18 -8.73
CA GLY A 312 28.68 20.92 -8.08
C GLY A 312 27.49 20.33 -7.36
N PHE A 313 27.74 19.30 -6.57
CA PHE A 313 26.78 18.68 -5.67
C PHE A 313 27.51 18.15 -4.43
N VAL A 314 26.75 17.94 -3.36
CA VAL A 314 27.28 17.56 -2.04
C VAL A 314 26.64 16.25 -1.59
N ASN A 315 27.45 15.36 -1.02
CA ASN A 315 26.98 14.12 -0.41
C ASN A 315 26.51 14.36 1.04
N VAL A 316 25.48 13.65 1.44
CA VAL A 316 24.94 13.63 2.81
C VAL A 316 24.99 12.18 3.31
N THR A 317 25.73 11.96 4.41
CA THR A 317 26.24 10.62 4.76
C THR A 317 25.71 10.06 6.08
N SER A 318 24.77 10.74 6.73
CA SER A 318 24.12 10.26 7.96
C SER A 318 22.72 10.83 8.10
N VAL A 319 21.87 10.18 8.90
CA VAL A 319 20.52 10.69 9.22
C VAL A 319 20.56 12.07 9.87
N GLN A 320 21.56 12.33 10.73
CA GLN A 320 21.73 13.65 11.35
C GLN A 320 22.06 14.72 10.30
N ALA A 321 22.98 14.40 9.37
CA ALA A 321 23.32 15.27 8.25
C ALA A 321 22.16 15.44 7.27
N LEU A 322 21.32 14.41 7.08
CA LEU A 322 20.09 14.50 6.29
C LEU A 322 19.12 15.50 6.89
N ASN A 323 18.92 15.45 8.21
CA ASN A 323 18.05 16.37 8.92
C ASN A 323 18.59 17.81 8.88
N ASP A 324 19.91 17.99 9.08
CA ASP A 324 20.58 19.30 8.99
C ASP A 324 20.45 19.90 7.58
N ALA A 325 20.73 19.10 6.54
CA ALA A 325 20.62 19.53 5.14
C ALA A 325 19.18 19.81 4.73
N LEU A 326 18.20 18.99 5.17
CA LEU A 326 16.78 19.29 4.95
C LEU A 326 16.38 20.62 5.58
N ALA A 327 16.95 20.96 6.73
CA ALA A 327 16.63 22.19 7.43
C ALA A 327 17.29 23.44 6.83
N THR A 328 18.54 23.31 6.41
CA THR A 328 19.38 24.45 6.01
C THR A 328 19.48 24.65 4.51
N ILE A 329 19.30 23.59 3.72
CA ILE A 329 19.48 23.61 2.26
C ILE A 329 18.14 23.49 1.54
N GLY A 330 17.38 22.42 1.77
CA GLY A 330 16.16 22.14 1.01
C GLY A 330 15.90 20.65 0.79
N PRO A 331 14.95 20.31 -0.10
CA PRO A 331 14.73 18.93 -0.54
C PRO A 331 15.98 18.28 -1.13
N LEU A 332 16.19 16.98 -0.86
CA LEU A 332 17.41 16.23 -1.19
C LEU A 332 17.07 15.00 -2.03
N SER A 333 17.88 14.70 -3.04
CA SER A 333 17.80 13.42 -3.76
C SER A 333 18.31 12.32 -2.83
N VAL A 334 17.56 11.23 -2.68
CA VAL A 334 17.96 10.08 -1.87
C VAL A 334 17.71 8.79 -2.64
N SER A 335 18.60 7.81 -2.50
CA SER A 335 18.36 6.46 -2.99
C SER A 335 17.96 5.55 -1.82
N ILE A 336 16.98 4.68 -2.05
CA ILE A 336 16.42 3.76 -1.06
C ILE A 336 16.33 2.34 -1.61
N ASP A 337 16.22 1.34 -0.73
CA ASP A 337 15.71 0.01 -1.05
C ASP A 337 14.18 0.07 -1.14
N ALA A 338 13.63 -0.12 -2.33
CA ALA A 338 12.19 -0.22 -2.58
C ALA A 338 11.78 -1.64 -3.05
N SER A 339 12.68 -2.63 -2.90
CA SER A 339 12.48 -4.00 -3.39
C SER A 339 11.42 -4.78 -2.61
N LEU A 340 11.09 -4.32 -1.40
CA LEU A 340 10.13 -4.98 -0.54
C LEU A 340 8.68 -4.76 -1.02
N PRO A 341 7.86 -5.82 -1.04
CA PRO A 341 6.43 -5.67 -1.31
C PRO A 341 5.71 -4.75 -0.32
N SER A 342 6.15 -4.69 0.94
CA SER A 342 5.62 -3.75 1.93
C SER A 342 5.79 -2.29 1.50
N PHE A 343 6.88 -1.98 0.78
CA PHE A 343 7.11 -0.67 0.18
C PHE A 343 6.23 -0.49 -1.07
N TYR A 344 6.22 -1.47 -1.98
CA TYR A 344 5.46 -1.41 -3.22
C TYR A 344 3.96 -1.15 -2.98
N PHE A 345 3.39 -1.78 -1.94
CA PHE A 345 1.99 -1.64 -1.57
C PHE A 345 1.73 -0.69 -0.41
N TYR A 346 2.71 0.12 -0.04
CA TYR A 346 2.51 1.14 0.99
C TYR A 346 1.34 2.04 0.60
N GLY A 347 0.33 2.12 1.48
CA GLY A 347 -0.87 2.96 1.29
C GLY A 347 -1.00 4.06 2.35
N GLY A 348 -0.16 4.06 3.39
CA GLY A 348 -0.20 5.07 4.45
C GLY A 348 0.35 4.58 5.79
N GLY A 349 0.54 5.52 6.71
CA GLY A 349 1.09 5.28 8.04
C GLY A 349 2.61 5.48 8.12
N TYR A 350 3.23 4.88 9.13
CA TYR A 350 4.65 5.08 9.46
C TYR A 350 5.43 3.83 9.08
N TYR A 351 6.24 3.90 8.03
CA TYR A 351 6.93 2.75 7.45
C TYR A 351 8.18 2.37 8.25
N ASP A 352 8.22 1.13 8.74
CA ASP A 352 9.24 0.62 9.65
C ASP A 352 9.64 -0.85 9.38
N ASP A 353 9.50 -1.33 8.13
CA ASP A 353 9.85 -2.71 7.77
C ASP A 353 11.37 -2.97 7.87
N VAL A 354 11.78 -3.64 8.94
CA VAL A 354 13.19 -3.96 9.28
C VAL A 354 13.91 -4.80 8.23
N GLU A 355 13.21 -5.43 7.28
CA GLU A 355 13.85 -6.14 6.17
C GLU A 355 14.39 -5.19 5.09
N CYS A 356 14.02 -3.91 5.15
CA CYS A 356 14.43 -2.90 4.19
C CYS A 356 15.90 -2.57 4.38
N LYS A 357 16.71 -2.85 3.36
CA LYS A 357 18.16 -2.79 3.48
C LYS A 357 18.68 -1.37 3.42
N SER A 358 19.83 -1.15 4.06
CA SER A 358 20.45 0.17 4.15
C SER A 358 21.82 0.24 3.49
N ASP A 359 22.36 -0.88 3.00
CA ASP A 359 23.66 -0.90 2.31
C ASP A 359 23.56 -0.35 0.88
N LEU A 360 24.66 0.24 0.41
CA LEU A 360 24.74 0.93 -0.87
C LEU A 360 24.39 0.05 -2.07
N ASP A 361 24.72 -1.25 -2.02
CA ASP A 361 24.50 -2.20 -3.11
C ASP A 361 23.05 -2.68 -3.22
N SER A 362 22.25 -2.43 -2.19
CA SER A 362 20.83 -2.81 -2.13
C SER A 362 19.87 -1.68 -2.48
N LEU A 363 20.36 -0.45 -2.64
CA LEU A 363 19.53 0.68 -3.05
C LEU A 363 19.19 0.55 -4.53
N ASP A 364 17.90 0.66 -4.86
CA ASP A 364 17.38 0.36 -6.19
C ASP A 364 16.39 1.40 -6.72
N HIS A 365 16.03 2.39 -5.88
CA HIS A 365 15.05 3.41 -6.22
C HIS A 365 15.48 4.80 -5.75
N SER A 366 15.40 5.79 -6.63
CA SER A 366 15.76 7.19 -6.31
C SER A 366 14.52 8.05 -6.16
N VAL A 367 14.44 8.77 -5.05
CA VAL A 367 13.29 9.53 -4.59
C VAL A 367 13.76 10.86 -3.99
N LEU A 368 12.82 11.68 -3.50
CA LEU A 368 13.13 13.00 -2.95
C LEU A 368 12.75 13.08 -1.48
N ALA A 369 13.72 13.29 -0.59
CA ALA A 369 13.44 13.65 0.80
C ALA A 369 12.98 15.12 0.87
N VAL A 370 11.81 15.35 1.45
CA VAL A 370 11.13 16.67 1.47
C VAL A 370 10.86 17.17 2.89
N GLY A 371 11.28 16.45 3.92
CA GLY A 371 11.04 16.87 5.29
C GLY A 371 11.23 15.77 6.32
N VAL A 372 10.85 16.10 7.55
CA VAL A 372 10.95 15.24 8.73
C VAL A 372 9.64 15.38 9.50
N THR A 373 9.11 14.28 10.02
CA THR A 373 7.98 14.32 10.96
C THR A 373 8.23 13.39 12.14
N THR A 374 7.58 13.69 13.27
CA THR A 374 7.70 12.92 14.50
C THR A 374 6.37 12.29 14.89
N HIS A 375 6.40 11.00 15.18
CA HIS A 375 5.25 10.28 15.71
C HIS A 375 5.66 9.34 16.84
N ASN A 376 4.95 9.40 17.96
CA ASN A 376 5.24 8.61 19.17
C ASN A 376 6.72 8.67 19.61
N GLY A 377 7.33 9.84 19.50
CA GLY A 377 8.74 10.05 19.86
C GLY A 377 9.76 9.48 18.86
N GLN A 378 9.33 8.96 17.72
CA GLN A 378 10.19 8.51 16.63
C GLN A 378 10.10 9.44 15.42
N LYS A 379 11.24 9.64 14.76
CA LYS A 379 11.32 10.47 13.55
C LYS A 379 11.21 9.67 12.28
N TYR A 380 10.64 10.31 11.28
CA TYR A 380 10.42 9.77 9.95
C TYR A 380 10.85 10.80 8.91
N THR A 381 11.56 10.35 7.89
CA THR A 381 11.83 11.16 6.71
C THR A 381 10.57 11.17 5.83
N LEU A 382 10.09 12.37 5.48
CA LEU A 382 9.04 12.55 4.48
C LEU A 382 9.67 12.41 3.10
N VAL A 383 9.20 11.44 2.32
CA VAL A 383 9.75 11.14 1.00
C VAL A 383 8.66 11.26 -0.06
N LYS A 384 8.95 12.02 -1.12
CA LYS A 384 8.15 12.10 -2.34
C LYS A 384 8.57 11.00 -3.29
N ASN A 385 7.62 10.16 -3.68
CA ASN A 385 7.81 9.12 -4.69
C ASN A 385 7.41 9.62 -6.09
N SER A 386 7.67 8.80 -7.11
CA SER A 386 7.35 9.05 -8.52
C SER A 386 6.41 7.98 -9.09
N TRP A 387 5.50 7.42 -8.27
CA TRP A 387 4.53 6.39 -8.66
C TRP A 387 3.07 6.89 -8.63
N SER A 388 2.88 8.13 -9.08
CA SER A 388 1.60 8.87 -9.04
C SER A 388 1.06 9.12 -7.62
N THR A 389 -0.03 9.88 -7.54
CA THR A 389 -0.74 10.18 -6.29
C THR A 389 -1.52 9.00 -5.73
N HIS A 390 -1.71 7.92 -6.50
CA HIS A 390 -2.45 6.73 -6.04
C HIS A 390 -1.61 5.80 -5.16
N TRP A 391 -0.29 5.99 -5.12
CA TRP A 391 0.62 5.23 -4.27
C TRP A 391 0.86 5.99 -2.96
N GLY A 392 0.91 5.27 -1.84
CA GLY A 392 1.19 5.87 -0.52
C GLY A 392 0.18 6.93 -0.10
N GLU A 393 0.66 7.93 0.65
CA GLU A 393 -0.14 9.08 1.08
C GLU A 393 -0.03 10.19 0.03
N ASP A 394 -0.91 10.16 -0.97
CA ASP A 394 -0.92 11.09 -2.11
C ASP A 394 0.44 11.15 -2.84
N GLY A 395 1.13 10.01 -2.98
CA GLY A 395 2.45 9.89 -3.59
C GLY A 395 3.63 10.04 -2.63
N TYR A 396 3.39 10.09 -1.32
CA TYR A 396 4.42 10.25 -0.30
C TYR A 396 4.47 9.06 0.67
N ILE A 397 5.61 8.90 1.33
CA ILE A 397 5.83 7.91 2.39
C ILE A 397 6.60 8.54 3.57
N LYS A 398 6.35 8.03 4.77
CA LYS A 398 7.06 8.37 6.01
C LYS A 398 7.95 7.20 6.42
N ILE A 399 9.25 7.28 6.14
CA ILE A 399 10.20 6.19 6.43
C ILE A 399 10.90 6.46 7.76
N THR A 400 10.90 5.49 8.68
CA THR A 400 11.57 5.66 9.98
C THR A 400 13.05 5.97 9.82
N GLN A 401 13.54 6.91 10.64
CA GLN A 401 14.95 7.26 10.69
C GLN A 401 15.77 6.29 11.56
N LYS A 402 15.09 5.40 12.28
CA LYS A 402 15.73 4.37 13.10
C LYS A 402 16.60 3.48 12.21
N ASP A 403 17.85 3.28 12.63
CA ASP A 403 18.83 2.42 11.96
C ASP A 403 19.05 2.74 10.46
N ASN A 404 18.76 3.99 10.04
CA ASN A 404 18.82 4.42 8.64
C ASN A 404 18.02 3.48 7.71
N LEU A 405 16.77 3.16 8.10
CA LEU A 405 15.94 2.19 7.38
C LEU A 405 15.82 2.53 5.89
N CYS A 406 15.84 1.49 5.05
CA CYS A 406 15.87 1.58 3.59
C CYS A 406 17.06 2.36 3.01
N GLY A 407 18.05 2.73 3.82
CA GLY A 407 19.20 3.50 3.38
C GLY A 407 18.89 4.95 3.01
N VAL A 408 17.84 5.55 3.57
CA VAL A 408 17.40 6.92 3.23
C VAL A 408 18.50 8.00 3.31
N ALA A 409 19.52 7.80 4.15
CA ALA A 409 20.69 8.66 4.28
C ALA A 409 22.00 8.01 3.80
N THR A 410 21.95 6.83 3.17
CA THR A 410 23.13 6.11 2.66
C THR A 410 23.69 6.78 1.41
N ALA A 411 22.82 7.27 0.54
CA ALA A 411 23.18 7.85 -0.75
C ALA A 411 22.36 9.11 -1.03
N ALA A 412 22.35 10.03 -0.07
CA ALA A 412 21.67 11.31 -0.18
C ALA A 412 22.58 12.38 -0.80
N THR A 413 22.03 13.20 -1.69
CA THR A 413 22.76 14.27 -2.40
C THR A 413 21.91 15.52 -2.57
N TYR A 414 22.56 16.67 -2.72
CA TYR A 414 21.90 17.89 -3.20
C TYR A 414 22.77 18.70 -4.17
N PRO A 415 22.15 19.37 -5.15
CA PRO A 415 22.85 20.21 -6.10
C PRO A 415 23.27 21.55 -5.47
N VAL A 416 24.41 22.08 -5.91
CA VAL A 416 24.89 23.42 -5.58
C VAL A 416 24.78 24.28 -6.84
N LEU A 417 23.91 25.28 -6.80
CA LEU A 417 23.70 26.18 -7.92
C LEU A 417 24.91 27.08 -8.16
N ALA A 418 25.20 27.35 -9.43
CA ALA A 418 26.12 28.39 -9.83
C ALA A 418 25.51 29.78 -9.59
N ASP A 419 26.37 30.77 -9.34
CA ASP A 419 25.96 32.15 -9.08
C ASP A 419 25.49 32.89 -10.35
#